data_AF-E7QYT2-F1
#
_entry.id   AF-E7QYT2-F1
#
_cell.length_a   1.000
_cell.length_b   1.000
_cell.length_c   1.000
_cell.angle_alpha   90.00
_cell.angle_beta   90.00
_cell.angle_gamma   90.00
#
_symmetry.space_group_name_H-M   'P 1'
#
loop_
_entity.id
_entity.type
_entity.pdbx_description
1 polymer ?
#
loop_
_entity_poly.entity_id
_entity_poly.type
_entity_poly.pdbx_seq_one_letter_code
_entity_poly.pdbx_strand_id
1 'polypeptide(L)' 'MDVHGRTHARTFAAHLTGADELRVVRDTDDISMGTYERCVSWCKSEDVTEISDLTGRVVTNATFERLWVDRCQSLDRD' A
#
# COMPACT_ATOMS: atom_id res chain seq x y z
N MET A 1 5.78 -0.12 -16.75
CA MET A 1 6.18 -0.43 -15.36
C MET A 1 5.62 0.69 -14.52
N ASP A 2 4.35 0.58 -14.15
CA ASP A 2 3.67 1.57 -13.32
C ASP A 2 4.20 1.47 -11.89
N VAL A 3 4.78 2.57 -11.43
CA VAL A 3 5.46 2.71 -10.14
C VAL A 3 4.46 2.89 -8.98
N HIS A 4 3.18 3.09 -9.31
CA HIS A 4 2.14 3.55 -8.38
C HIS A 4 1.66 2.55 -7.32
N GLY A 5 1.88 1.25 -7.51
CA GLY A 5 1.40 0.23 -6.58
C GLY A 5 2.33 -0.12 -5.40
N ARG A 6 3.55 0.45 -5.33
CA ARG A 6 4.60 -0.01 -4.38
C ARG A 6 5.03 1.03 -3.36
N THR A 7 4.28 2.11 -3.17
CA THR A 7 4.62 3.15 -2.19
C THR A 7 4.78 2.57 -0.79
N HIS A 8 3.86 1.70 -0.31
CA HIS A 8 4.01 1.06 1.00
C HIS A 8 5.30 0.25 1.13
N ALA A 9 5.68 -0.54 0.12
CA ALA A 9 6.91 -1.31 0.15
C ALA A 9 8.16 -0.41 0.18
N ARG A 10 8.16 0.70 -0.57
CA ARG A 10 9.27 1.68 -0.60
C ARG A 10 9.37 2.47 0.70
N THR A 11 8.25 2.93 1.24
CA THR A 11 8.17 3.64 2.52
C THR A 11 8.63 2.72 3.65
N PHE A 12 8.20 1.45 3.65
CA PHE A 12 8.64 0.48 4.65
C PHE A 12 10.14 0.19 4.54
N ALA A 13 10.67 0.02 3.32
CA ALA A 13 12.11 -0.14 3.12
C ALA A 13 12.92 1.06 3.66
N ALA A 14 12.42 2.29 3.51
CA ALA A 14 13.06 3.46 4.10
C ALA A 14 12.94 3.51 5.64
N HIS A 15 11.78 3.13 6.18
CA HIS A 15 11.62 2.99 7.63
C HIS A 15 12.64 2.00 8.22
N LEU A 16 12.90 0.88 7.54
CA LEU A 16 13.93 -0.09 7.95
C LEU A 16 15.36 0.47 7.96
N THR A 17 15.63 1.57 7.26
CA THR A 17 16.94 2.25 7.35
C THR A 17 17.02 3.25 8.49
N GLY A 18 15.96 3.40 9.30
CA GLY A 18 15.84 4.43 10.33
C GLY A 18 15.54 5.81 9.77
N ALA A 19 14.97 5.91 8.57
CA ALA A 19 14.54 7.20 8.04
C ALA A 19 13.22 7.62 8.70
N ASP A 20 13.23 8.82 9.31
CA ASP A 20 12.03 9.40 9.95
C ASP A 20 11.24 10.33 8.99
N GLU A 21 11.82 10.68 7.85
CA GLU A 21 11.22 11.59 6.86
C GLU A 21 11.43 11.11 5.42
N LEU A 22 10.46 11.42 4.55
CA LEU A 22 10.50 11.09 3.13
C LEU A 22 10.05 12.27 2.27
N ARG A 23 10.75 12.47 1.16
CA ARG A 23 10.30 13.40 0.13
C ARG A 23 9.20 12.76 -0.70
N VAL A 24 8.03 13.39 -0.72
CA VAL A 24 6.89 12.97 -1.54
C VAL A 24 6.61 13.99 -2.63
N VAL A 25 6.07 13.50 -3.74
CA VAL A 25 5.49 14.33 -4.81
C VAL A 25 3.99 14.07 -4.85
N ARG A 26 3.21 15.05 -5.29
CA ARG A 26 1.77 14.83 -5.46
C ARG A 26 1.56 13.82 -6.57
N ASP A 27 0.79 12.81 -6.23
CA ASP A 27 0.23 11.90 -7.22
C ASP A 27 -0.79 12.67 -8.06
N THR A 28 -0.75 12.47 -9.38
CA THR A 28 -1.66 13.08 -10.35
C THR A 28 -2.57 12.06 -11.01
N ASP A 29 -2.47 10.79 -10.60
CA ASP A 29 -3.31 9.74 -11.12
C ASP A 29 -4.76 9.94 -10.68
N ASP A 30 -5.67 9.67 -11.62
CA ASP A 30 -7.10 9.71 -11.36
C ASP A 30 -7.52 8.40 -10.69
N ILE A 31 -7.47 8.40 -9.35
CA ILE A 31 -7.81 7.24 -8.52
C ILE A 31 -9.22 7.44 -7.94
N SER A 32 -10.05 6.40 -8.03
CA SER A 32 -11.33 6.35 -7.33
C SER A 32 -11.13 6.53 -5.82
N MET A 33 -11.61 7.64 -5.28
CA MET A 33 -11.56 7.90 -3.83
C MET A 33 -12.33 6.84 -3.03
N GLY A 34 -13.39 6.25 -3.59
CA GLY A 34 -14.12 5.15 -2.96
C GLY A 34 -13.28 3.87 -2.84
N THR A 35 -12.54 3.52 -3.90
CA THR A 35 -11.58 2.40 -3.87
C THR A 35 -10.48 2.67 -2.85
N TYR A 36 -9.94 3.88 -2.82
CA TYR A 36 -8.92 4.28 -1.84
C TYR A 36 -9.42 4.16 -0.39
N GLU A 37 -10.61 4.69 -0.08
CA GLU A 37 -11.23 4.58 1.25
C GLU A 37 -11.45 3.13 1.67
N ARG A 38 -11.88 2.26 0.74
CA ARG A 38 -12.06 0.83 0.97
C ARG A 38 -10.72 0.16 1.31
N CYS A 39 -9.66 0.43 0.56
CA CYS A 39 -8.32 -0.07 0.85
C CYS A 39 -7.82 0.37 2.23
N VAL A 40 -8.02 1.65 2.58
CA VAL A 40 -7.68 2.18 3.92
C VAL A 40 -8.49 1.48 5.02
N SER A 41 -9.76 1.16 4.77
CA SER A 41 -10.59 0.44 5.74
C SER A 41 -10.05 -0.96 6.05
N TRP A 42 -9.45 -1.64 5.07
CA TRP A 42 -8.81 -2.94 5.29
C TRP A 42 -7.55 -2.83 6.12
N CYS A 43 -6.72 -1.82 5.89
CA CYS A 43 -5.56 -1.57 6.76
C CYS A 43 -6.00 -1.37 8.21
N LYS A 44 -7.03 -0.55 8.43
CA LYS A 44 -7.59 -0.30 9.77
C LYS A 44 -8.15 -1.55 10.43
N SER A 45 -8.83 -2.43 9.68
CA SER A 45 -9.37 -3.68 10.25
C SER A 45 -8.29 -4.70 10.62
N GLU A 46 -7.09 -4.55 10.07
CA GLU A 46 -5.93 -5.41 10.32
C GLU A 46 -4.93 -4.77 11.29
N ASP A 47 -5.34 -3.70 11.98
CA ASP A 47 -4.53 -2.88 12.89
C ASP A 47 -3.24 -2.34 12.23
N VAL A 48 -3.34 -1.93 10.96
CA VAL A 48 -2.28 -1.24 10.22
C VAL A 48 -2.62 0.24 10.13
N THR A 49 -1.98 1.04 10.95
CA THR A 49 -2.21 2.49 11.07
C THR A 49 -0.95 3.31 10.82
N GLU A 50 0.23 2.71 10.96
CA GLU A 50 1.52 3.29 10.66
C GLU A 50 2.40 2.34 9.82
N ILE A 51 3.51 2.85 9.30
CA ILE A 51 4.38 2.05 8.42
C ILE A 51 5.08 0.91 9.18
N SER A 52 5.36 1.11 10.47
CA SER A 52 6.05 0.14 11.32
C SER A 52 5.22 -1.12 11.58
N ASP A 53 3.88 -1.03 11.49
CA ASP A 53 2.93 -2.14 11.63
C ASP A 53 3.12 -3.22 10.54
N LEU A 54 3.83 -2.91 9.45
CA LEU A 54 4.19 -3.87 8.41
C LEU A 54 5.36 -4.79 8.81
N THR A 55 5.97 -4.57 9.97
CA THR A 55 6.99 -5.45 10.53
C THR A 55 6.44 -6.87 10.69
N GLY A 56 7.15 -7.85 10.11
CA GLY A 56 6.70 -9.25 10.10
C GLY A 56 5.59 -9.57 9.09
N ARG A 57 5.09 -8.59 8.32
CA ARG A 57 4.05 -8.77 7.29
C ARG A 57 4.59 -8.76 5.85
N VAL A 58 5.91 -8.80 5.67
CA VAL A 58 6.55 -8.87 4.35
C VAL A 58 6.33 -10.26 3.74
N VAL A 59 5.79 -10.29 2.53
CA VAL A 59 5.48 -11.52 1.80
C VAL A 59 6.18 -11.55 0.44
N THR A 60 6.18 -12.72 -0.21
CA THR A 60 6.67 -12.85 -1.58
C THR A 60 5.85 -12.00 -2.56
N ASN A 61 6.44 -11.63 -3.70
CA ASN A 61 5.74 -10.87 -4.74
C ASN A 61 4.45 -11.57 -5.21
N ALA A 62 4.49 -12.88 -5.41
CA ALA A 62 3.31 -13.67 -5.82
C ALA A 62 2.20 -13.65 -4.76
N THR A 63 2.57 -13.71 -3.48
CA THR A 63 1.60 -13.58 -2.39
C THR A 63 1.00 -12.17 -2.34
N PHE A 64 1.81 -11.13 -2.54
CA PHE A 64 1.34 -9.75 -2.57
C PHE A 64 0.37 -9.48 -3.72
N GLU A 65 0.69 -9.96 -4.94
CA GLU A 65 -0.19 -9.85 -6.11
C GLU A 65 -1.57 -10.44 -5.81
N ARG A 66 -1.60 -11.68 -5.32
CA ARG A 66 -2.86 -12.38 -5.02
C ARG A 66 -3.67 -11.76 -3.89
N LEU A 67 -3.02 -11.37 -2.80
CA LEU A 67 -3.72 -10.89 -1.60
C LEU A 67 -4.15 -9.43 -1.70
N TRP A 68 -3.43 -8.62 -2.46
CA TRP A 68 -3.61 -7.17 -2.50
C TRP A 68 -3.97 -6.65 -3.89
N VAL A 69 -3.15 -6.92 -4.91
CA VAL A 69 -3.35 -6.34 -6.26
C VAL A 69 -4.66 -6.84 -6.87
N ASP A 70 -4.86 -8.15 -6.90
CA ASP A 70 -6.08 -8.75 -7.48
C ASP A 70 -7.34 -8.30 -6.72
N ARG A 71 -7.22 -8.18 -5.40
CA ARG A 71 -8.31 -7.75 -4.52
C ARG A 71 -8.68 -6.28 -4.77
N CYS A 72 -7.69 -5.39 -4.90
CA CYS A 72 -7.95 -3.98 -5.23
C CYS A 72 -8.57 -3.83 -6.63
N GLN A 73 -8.04 -4.54 -7.63
CA GLN A 73 -8.57 -4.50 -9.01
C GLN A 73 -10.00 -5.04 -9.12
N SER A 74 -10.41 -5.93 -8.22
CA SER A 74 -11.82 -6.36 -8.17
C SER A 74 -12.78 -5.26 -7.72
N LEU A 75 -12.34 -4.29 -6.89
CA LEU A 75 -13.18 -3.18 -6.43
C LEU A 75 -13.53 -2.19 -7.55
N ASP A 76 -12.59 -1.93 -8.46
CA ASP A 76 -12.82 -1.00 -9.59
C ASP A 76 -13.77 -1.58 -10.65
N ARG A 77 -14.13 -2.86 -10.53
CA ARG A 77 -15.00 -3.59 -11.47
C ARG A 77 -16.45 -3.75 -10.96
N ASP A 78 -16.74 -3.32 -9.74
CA ASP A 78 -18.06 -3.35 -9.08
C ASP A 78 -18.67 -1.95 -8.97
#